data_AF-A0A259K376-F1
#
_entry.id   AF-A0A259K376-F1
#
_cell.length_a   1.000
_cell.length_b   1.000
_cell.length_c   1.000
_cell.angle_alpha   90.00
_cell.angle_beta   90.00
_cell.angle_gamma   90.00
#
_symmetry.space_group_name_H-M   'P 1'
#
loop_
_entity.id
_entity.type
_entity.pdbx_description
1 polymer ?
#
loop_
_entity_poly.entity_id
_entity_poly.type
_entity_poly.pdbx_seq_one_letter_code
_entity_poly.pdbx_strand_id
1 'polypeptide(L)' 'MQAHHPVPKAKKGRGTVPVHPICHKAIHANFTNGELARIGDDRARLLENAALAKFVEWVANKPPDFHAPTR' A
#
# COMPACT_ATOMS: atom_id res chain seq x y z
N MET A 1 6.02 0.54 -12.19
CA MET A 1 6.25 0.67 -10.73
C MET A 1 6.04 2.12 -10.31
N GLN A 2 5.58 2.36 -9.08
CA GLN A 2 5.42 3.69 -8.48
C GLN A 2 6.14 3.73 -7.12
N ALA A 3 6.67 4.89 -6.76
CA ALA A 3 7.31 5.11 -5.47
C ALA A 3 6.26 5.39 -4.39
N HIS A 4 6.06 4.45 -3.47
CA HIS A 4 5.21 4.63 -2.30
C HIS A 4 6.04 5.18 -1.14
N HIS A 5 5.46 6.07 -0.33
CA HIS A 5 6.06 6.53 0.92
C HIS A 5 5.39 5.82 2.10
N PRO A 6 6.04 4.81 2.74
CA PRO A 6 5.45 4.11 3.89
C PRO A 6 5.07 5.06 5.02
N VAL A 7 5.94 6.05 5.28
CA VAL A 7 5.60 7.24 6.04
C VAL A 7 5.29 8.36 5.05
N PRO A 8 4.07 8.92 5.01
CA PRO A 8 3.70 9.93 4.01
C PRO A 8 4.61 11.16 4.04
N LYS A 9 4.89 11.75 2.88
CA LYS A 9 5.69 12.99 2.75
C LYS A 9 5.11 14.14 3.59
N ALA A 10 3.78 14.26 3.66
CA ALA A 10 3.09 15.24 4.50
C ALA A 10 3.36 15.07 6.01
N LYS A 11 3.83 13.88 6.42
CA LYS A 11 4.24 13.53 7.78
C LYS A 11 5.77 13.45 7.91
N LYS A 12 6.50 14.16 7.03
CA LYS A 12 7.97 14.25 6.97
C LYS A 12 8.69 12.96 6.61
N GLY A 13 7.98 11.94 6.10
CA GLY A 13 8.62 10.73 5.59
C GLY A 13 9.44 11.00 4.32
N ARG A 14 10.58 10.32 4.21
CA ARG A 14 11.53 10.46 3.09
C ARG A 14 11.86 9.15 2.37
N GLY A 15 11.65 8.02 3.05
CA GLY A 15 11.83 6.70 2.46
C GLY A 15 10.76 6.42 1.42
N THR A 16 11.17 5.79 0.32
CA THR A 16 10.22 5.26 -0.66
C THR A 16 10.51 3.80 -0.93
N VAL A 17 9.44 3.06 -1.24
CA VAL A 17 9.50 1.67 -1.67
C VAL A 17 8.81 1.53 -3.03
N PRO A 18 9.40 0.79 -3.98
CA PRO A 18 8.78 0.57 -5.27
C PRO A 18 7.60 -0.39 -5.11
N VAL A 19 6.41 0.03 -5.51
CA VAL A 19 5.20 -0.80 -5.51
C VAL A 19 4.52 -0.78 -6.87
N HIS A 20 3.69 -1.77 -7.16
CA HIS A 20 2.84 -1.73 -8.34
C HIS A 20 1.78 -0.62 -8.22
N PRO A 21 1.35 0.00 -9.33
CA PRO A 21 0.30 1.01 -9.34
C PRO A 21 -0.98 0.60 -8.62
N ILE A 22 -1.40 -0.66 -8.79
CA ILE A 22 -2.61 -1.20 -8.16
C ILE A 22 -2.43 -1.33 -6.65
N CYS A 23 -1.26 -1.79 -6.18
CA CYS A 23 -0.94 -1.87 -4.76
C CYS A 23 -0.87 -0.50 -4.12
N HIS A 24 -0.29 0.49 -4.81
CA HIS A 24 -0.24 1.88 -4.33
C HIS A 24 -1.66 2.42 -4.06
N LYS A 25 -2.58 2.24 -5.02
CA LYS A 25 -3.96 2.67 -4.87
C LYS A 25 -4.67 1.93 -3.74
N ALA A 26 -4.50 0.62 -3.62
CA ALA A 26 -5.10 -0.16 -2.54
C ALA A 26 -4.65 0.31 -1.15
N ILE A 27 -3.37 0.64 -0.97
CA ILE A 27 -2.88 1.20 0.31
C ILE A 27 -3.59 2.51 0.62
N HIS A 28 -3.64 3.45 -0.34
CA HIS A 28 -4.27 4.75 -0.11
C HIS A 28 -5.81 4.73 -0.04
N ALA A 29 -6.45 3.68 -0.54
CA ALA A 29 -7.89 3.46 -0.37
C ALA A 29 -8.24 2.96 1.05
N ASN A 30 -7.31 2.27 1.73
CA ASN A 30 -7.56 1.64 3.03
C ASN A 30 -6.98 2.40 4.22
N PHE A 31 -6.05 3.33 4.01
CA PHE A 31 -5.40 4.05 5.09
C PHE A 31 -5.30 5.54 4.82
N THR A 32 -5.53 6.32 5.87
CA THR A 32 -5.22 7.74 5.90
C THR A 32 -3.72 7.97 6.08
N ASN A 33 -3.24 9.17 5.72
CA ASN A 33 -1.85 9.56 5.97
C ASN A 33 -1.48 9.51 7.47
N GLY A 34 -2.46 9.69 8.37
CA GLY A 34 -2.22 9.63 9.82
C GLY A 34 -2.02 8.20 10.32
N GLU A 35 -2.71 7.23 9.74
CA GLU A 35 -2.53 5.81 10.06
C GLU A 35 -1.21 5.29 9.48
N LEU A 36 -0.93 5.58 8.21
CA LEU A 36 0.34 5.19 7.57
C LEU A 36 1.56 5.77 8.31
N ALA A 37 1.48 7.00 8.81
CA ALA A 37 2.57 7.58 9.60
C ALA A 37 2.83 6.88 10.95
N ARG A 38 1.82 6.20 11.51
CA ARG A 38 1.99 5.40 12.74
C ARG A 38 2.49 3.99 12.44
N ILE A 39 2.03 3.41 11.34
CA ILE A 39 2.40 2.05 10.90
C ILE A 39 3.82 2.02 10.31
N GLY A 40 4.18 3.03 9.52
CA GLY A 40 5.47 3.09 8.84
C GLY A 40 5.62 2.00 7.77
N ASP A 41 6.76 1.33 7.77
CA ASP A 41 7.11 0.24 6.85
C ASP A 41 6.73 -1.17 7.36
N ASP A 42 5.99 -1.25 8.47
CA ASP A 42 5.54 -2.52 9.02
C ASP A 42 4.42 -3.15 8.18
N ARG A 43 4.83 -4.03 7.26
CA ARG A 43 3.92 -4.80 6.42
C ARG A 43 2.96 -5.69 7.23
N ALA A 44 3.39 -6.25 8.35
CA ALA A 44 2.52 -7.12 9.14
C ALA A 44 1.36 -6.32 9.73
N ARG A 45 1.62 -5.12 10.25
CA ARG A 45 0.59 -4.18 10.73
C ARG A 45 -0.37 -3.74 9.62
N LEU A 46 0.14 -3.47 8.41
CA LEU A 46 -0.72 -3.16 7.26
C LEU A 46 -1.69 -4.31 6.94
N LEU A 47 -1.22 -5.55 7.03
CA LEU A 47 -2.01 -6.75 6.75
C LEU A 47 -3.00 -7.12 7.89
N GLU A 48 -2.98 -6.42 9.03
CA GLU A 48 -4.05 -6.54 10.03
C GLU A 48 -5.37 -5.91 9.53
N ASN A 49 -5.31 -5.01 8.55
CA ASN A 49 -6.50 -4.54 7.86
C ASN A 49 -7.04 -5.64 6.93
N ALA A 50 -8.21 -6.18 7.27
CA ALA A 50 -8.81 -7.31 6.56
C ALA A 50 -9.10 -7.01 5.06
N ALA A 51 -9.38 -5.76 4.69
CA ALA A 51 -9.62 -5.40 3.29
C ALA A 51 -8.30 -5.38 2.50
N LEU A 52 -7.22 -4.82 3.05
CA LEU A 52 -5.91 -4.87 2.42
C LEU A 52 -5.38 -6.32 2.36
N ALA A 53 -5.55 -7.12 3.40
CA ALA A 53 -5.13 -8.52 3.43
C ALA A 53 -5.77 -9.33 2.29
N LYS A 54 -7.09 -9.26 2.14
CA LYS A 54 -7.83 -9.90 1.06
C LYS A 54 -7.37 -9.43 -0.32
N PHE A 55 -7.10 -8.13 -0.47
CA PHE A 55 -6.55 -7.59 -1.71
C PHE A 55 -5.18 -8.19 -2.03
N VAL A 56 -4.29 -8.28 -1.05
CA VAL A 56 -2.93 -8.82 -1.22
C VAL A 56 -2.98 -10.30 -1.60
N GLU A 57 -3.83 -11.11 -0.96
CA GLU A 57 -4.04 -12.51 -1.32
C GLU A 57 -4.53 -12.67 -2.76
N TRP A 58 -5.47 -11.82 -3.18
CA TRP A 58 -6.01 -11.85 -4.54
C TRP A 58 -4.99 -11.42 -5.60
N VAL A 59 -4.22 -10.37 -5.33
CA VAL A 59 -3.25 -9.81 -6.30
C VAL A 59 -1.97 -10.65 -6.39
N ALA A 60 -1.60 -11.39 -5.34
CA ALA A 60 -0.40 -12.21 -5.30
C ALA A 60 -0.32 -13.27 -6.43
N ASN A 61 -1.47 -13.68 -6.96
CA ASN A 61 -1.59 -14.67 -8.03
C ASN A 61 -1.74 -14.05 -9.43
N LYS A 62 -1.46 -12.75 -9.59
CA LYS A 62 -1.60 -12.03 -10.87
C LYS A 62 -0.22 -11.75 -11.52
N PRO A 63 -0.16 -11.61 -12.85
CA PRO A 63 1.05 -11.18 -13.54
C PRO A 63 1.58 -9.81 -13.02
N PRO A 64 2.90 -9.55 -13.08
CA PRO A 64 3.47 -8.28 -12.62
C PRO A 64 2.96 -7.03 -13.35
N ASP A 65 2.52 -7.18 -14.59
CA ASP A 65 1.95 -6.15 -15.45
C ASP A 65 0.42 -6.02 -15.30
N PHE A 66 -0.20 -6.79 -14.41
CA PHE A 66 -1.63 -6.80 -14.19
C PHE A 66 -2.19 -5.43 -13.79
N HIS A 67 -3.29 -5.04 -14.44
CA HIS A 67 -4.00 -3.80 -14.15
C HIS A 67 -5.49 -4.06 -13.95
N ALA A 68 -6.04 -3.52 -12.86
CA ALA A 68 -7.47 -3.52 -12.60
C ALA A 68 -7.88 -2.25 -11.84
N PRO A 69 -9.14 -1.80 -11.98
CA PRO A 69 -9.68 -0.72 -11.15
C PRO A 69 -9.68 -1.13 -9.67
N THR A 70 -9.14 -0.25 -8.82
CA THR A 70 -9.24 -0.33 -7.36
C THR A 70 -10.21 0.75 -6.90
N ARG A 71 -11.21 0.40 -6.09
CA ARG A 71 -12.09 1.38 -5.41
C ARG A 71 -11.46 1.87 -4.13
#